data_AF-A0A9J7HDW4-F1
#
_entry.id   AF-A0A9J7HDW4-F1
#
_cell.length_a   1.000
_cell.length_b   1.000
_cell.length_c   1.000
_cell.angle_alpha   90.00
_cell.angle_beta   90.00
_cell.angle_gamma   90.00
#
_symmetry.space_group_name_H-M   'P 1'
#
loop_
_entity.id
_entity.type
_entity.pdbx_description
1 polymer ?
#
loop_
_entity_poly.entity_id
_entity_poly.type
_entity_poly.pdbx_seq_one_letter_code
_entity_poly.pdbx_strand_id
1 'polypeptide(L)'
;MYVCFPKVHQWLCSIKACNADPTNRPDVVLVATHGDMLTDKEGRRRAETILREMSGMFRTHLNIADQVIVMDCRRSQTSEMTQLKKCLHNFHEALLRKQQDMPKLCAEIIKCVPEWCKSRCSPKGPVMDWDTYRRAVKEFNPAVEENFLQKSTEHLHDQAEIIMVRKSASRSDSIVILKPSWLGKDVFGPTLAPENFVERLRRTADDLVTRDEIYRVFEDKSDPELVITLLQRFQLCHSYNGKEFVFPSLLTQEMPKEAWLPTGEPMTLYFGKAWLSRHHVRIRRVQCC
;
A
#
# COMPACT_ATOMS: atom_id res chain seq x y z
N MET A 1 6.29 29.40 7.42
CA MET A 1 6.93 28.51 6.42
C MET A 1 7.96 27.54 7.04
N TYR A 2 7.83 27.20 8.33
CA TYR A 2 8.49 26.08 9.05
C TYR A 2 7.83 24.71 8.76
N VAL A 3 7.03 24.60 7.70
CA VAL A 3 6.03 23.53 7.53
C VAL A 3 6.57 22.35 6.71
N CYS A 4 7.58 22.58 5.86
CA CYS A 4 8.11 21.51 4.99
C CYS A 4 9.03 20.54 5.74
N PHE A 5 9.88 21.03 6.64
CA PHE A 5 10.83 20.18 7.36
C PHE A 5 10.12 19.07 8.17
N PRO A 6 9.11 19.36 9.02
CA PRO A 6 8.39 18.30 9.75
C PRO A 6 7.67 17.31 8.82
N LYS A 7 7.17 17.78 7.67
CA LYS A 7 6.48 16.92 6.70
C LYS A 7 7.45 15.99 5.97
N VAL A 8 8.60 16.49 5.50
CA VAL A 8 9.62 15.66 4.84
C VAL A 8 10.15 14.62 5.81
N HIS A 9 10.50 15.03 7.04
CA HIS A 9 10.91 14.10 8.08
C HIS A 9 9.83 13.02 8.33
N GLN A 10 8.56 13.42 8.43
CA GLN A 10 7.46 12.47 8.61
C GLN A 10 7.37 11.45 7.46
N TRP A 11 7.50 11.89 6.20
CA TRP A 11 7.50 10.99 5.04
C TRP A 11 8.67 10.02 5.03
N LEU A 12 9.88 10.50 5.37
CA LEU A 12 11.06 9.62 5.44
C LEU A 12 10.94 8.60 6.59
N CYS A 13 10.35 9.00 7.73
CA CYS A 13 10.00 8.04 8.78
C CYS A 13 8.99 7.00 8.29
N SER A 14 7.99 7.40 7.49
CA SER A 14 7.04 6.44 6.89
C SER A 14 7.76 5.44 5.99
N ILE A 15 8.63 5.91 5.07
CA ILE A 15 9.39 5.03 4.16
C ILE A 15 10.25 4.06 4.98
N LYS A 16 10.96 4.55 5.99
CA LYS A 16 11.75 3.72 6.92
C LYS A 16 10.87 2.68 7.63
N ALA A 17 9.71 3.06 8.14
CA ALA A 17 8.83 2.17 8.90
C ALA A 17 8.14 1.12 8.01
N CYS A 18 7.91 1.43 6.73
CA CYS A 18 7.35 0.50 5.76
C CYS A 18 8.39 -0.42 5.12
N ASN A 19 9.68 -0.19 5.34
CA ASN A 19 10.73 -1.06 4.84
C ASN A 19 10.82 -2.33 5.71
N ALA A 20 10.34 -3.45 5.18
CA ALA A 20 10.32 -4.73 5.88
C ALA A 20 11.72 -5.35 6.05
N ASP A 21 12.65 -5.05 5.14
CA ASP A 21 14.02 -5.55 5.19
C ASP A 21 14.98 -4.46 5.71
N PRO A 22 15.44 -4.54 6.97
CA PRO A 22 16.33 -3.54 7.55
C PRO A 22 17.73 -3.54 6.92
N THR A 23 18.09 -4.57 6.15
CA THR A 23 19.39 -4.66 5.46
C THR A 23 19.36 -3.95 4.10
N ASN A 24 18.17 -3.78 3.52
CA ASN A 24 17.97 -2.98 2.33
C ASN A 24 17.75 -1.51 2.71
N ARG A 25 18.40 -0.59 2.00
CA ARG A 25 18.20 0.85 2.16
C ARG A 25 17.50 1.38 0.90
N PRO A 26 16.22 1.76 0.99
CA PRO A 26 15.50 2.32 -0.14
C PRO A 26 16.20 3.54 -0.74
N ASP A 27 16.26 3.61 -2.06
CA ASP A 27 16.74 4.78 -2.79
C ASP A 27 15.64 5.85 -2.82
N VAL A 28 15.98 7.09 -2.42
CA VAL A 28 15.03 8.18 -2.24
C VAL A 28 15.54 9.43 -2.97
N VAL A 29 14.68 10.06 -3.76
CA VAL A 29 14.94 11.37 -4.35
C VAL A 29 13.99 12.41 -3.76
N LEU A 30 14.54 13.56 -3.33
CA LEU A 30 13.73 14.68 -2.87
C LEU A 30 13.39 15.59 -4.05
N VAL A 31 12.09 15.74 -4.31
CA VAL A 31 11.57 16.62 -5.36
C VAL A 31 10.71 17.70 -4.71
N ALA A 32 11.16 18.94 -4.78
CA ALA A 32 10.39 20.11 -4.35
C ALA A 32 9.60 20.64 -5.56
N THR A 33 8.33 20.28 -5.61
CA THR A 33 7.39 20.77 -6.63
C THR A 33 6.95 22.21 -6.33
N HIS A 34 6.23 22.84 -7.27
CA HIS A 34 5.81 24.24 -7.21
C HIS A 34 6.99 25.24 -7.22
N GLY A 35 8.04 24.92 -7.97
CA GLY A 35 9.20 25.81 -8.15
C GLY A 35 8.84 27.17 -8.73
N ASP A 36 7.69 27.31 -9.38
CA ASP A 36 7.13 28.58 -9.85
C ASP A 36 6.75 29.56 -8.74
N MET A 37 6.41 29.03 -7.57
CA MET A 37 6.05 29.83 -6.40
C MET A 37 7.30 30.31 -5.65
N LEU A 38 8.50 29.92 -6.10
CA LEU A 38 9.76 30.36 -5.53
C LEU A 38 10.22 31.61 -6.27
N THR A 39 10.04 32.76 -5.64
CA THR A 39 10.41 34.06 -6.20
C THR A 39 11.89 34.40 -6.01
N ASP A 40 12.68 33.56 -5.31
CA ASP A 40 14.06 33.86 -4.93
C ASP A 40 15.01 32.63 -4.90
N LYS A 41 16.31 32.93 -4.77
CA LYS A 41 17.39 31.95 -4.49
C LYS A 41 17.24 31.29 -3.11
N GLU A 42 16.40 31.82 -2.23
CA GLU A 42 16.23 31.37 -0.85
C GLU A 42 15.47 30.05 -0.77
N GLY A 43 14.46 29.85 -1.62
CA GLY A 43 13.73 28.58 -1.73
C GLY A 43 14.63 27.39 -2.06
N ARG A 44 15.54 27.56 -3.03
CA ARG A 44 16.53 26.54 -3.39
C ARG A 44 17.51 26.27 -2.25
N ARG A 45 18.05 27.32 -1.63
CA ARG A 45 18.95 27.19 -0.46
C ARG A 45 18.28 26.43 0.68
N ARG A 46 17.00 26.69 0.95
CA ARG A 46 16.23 26.00 1.99
C ARG A 46 16.03 24.51 1.65
N ALA A 47 15.74 24.18 0.39
CA ALA A 47 15.62 22.79 -0.05
C ALA A 47 16.95 22.03 0.15
N GLU A 48 18.08 22.66 -0.16
CA GLU A 48 19.42 22.10 0.06
C GLU A 48 19.74 21.90 1.55
N THR A 49 19.33 22.83 2.42
CA THR A 49 19.45 22.66 3.88
C THR A 49 18.65 21.46 4.36
N ILE A 50 17.38 21.34 3.93
CA ILE A 50 16.54 20.18 4.29
C ILE A 50 17.19 18.88 3.82
N LEU A 51 17.68 18.84 2.58
CA LEU A 51 18.37 17.66 2.06
C LEU A 51 19.56 17.28 2.95
N ARG A 52 20.42 18.22 3.30
CA ARG A 52 21.61 17.96 4.12
C ARG A 52 21.25 17.38 5.49
N GLU A 53 20.26 17.97 6.15
CA GLU A 53 19.78 17.51 7.45
C GLU A 53 19.13 16.13 7.37
N MET A 54 18.27 15.88 6.37
CA MET A 54 17.63 14.57 6.17
C MET A 54 18.65 13.49 5.81
N SER A 55 19.58 13.77 4.90
CA SER A 55 20.64 12.84 4.54
C SER A 55 21.53 12.49 5.73
N GLY A 56 21.77 13.44 6.64
CA GLY A 56 22.46 13.17 7.91
C GLY A 56 21.65 12.24 8.83
N MET A 57 20.38 12.56 9.08
CA MET A 57 19.52 11.81 9.99
C MET A 57 19.20 10.39 9.50
N PHE A 58 19.02 10.21 8.19
CA PHE A 58 18.58 8.93 7.60
C PHE A 58 19.70 8.14 6.93
N ARG A 59 20.97 8.56 7.04
CA ARG A 59 22.14 7.96 6.35
C ARG A 59 22.23 6.43 6.45
N THR A 60 21.91 5.87 7.61
CA THR A 60 21.98 4.43 7.88
C THR A 60 20.71 3.67 7.48
N HIS A 61 19.65 4.37 7.07
CA HIS A 61 18.32 3.80 6.83
C HIS A 61 17.88 3.94 5.37
N LEU A 62 18.26 5.03 4.69
CA LEU A 62 17.82 5.39 3.34
C LEU A 62 19.03 5.84 2.51
N ASN A 63 19.01 5.57 1.21
CA ASN A 63 19.96 6.13 0.25
C ASN A 63 19.32 7.37 -0.39
N ILE A 64 19.42 8.52 0.28
CA ILE A 64 18.89 9.78 -0.24
C ILE A 64 19.86 10.33 -1.30
N ALA A 65 19.36 10.65 -2.49
CA ALA A 65 20.13 11.30 -3.55
C ALA A 65 20.83 12.55 -3.02
N ASP A 66 22.05 12.82 -3.49
CA ASP A 66 22.89 13.95 -3.08
C ASP A 66 22.39 15.32 -3.59
N GLN A 67 21.28 15.34 -4.31
CA GLN A 67 20.66 16.52 -4.88
C GLN A 67 19.15 16.56 -4.61
N VAL A 68 18.64 17.78 -4.40
CA VAL A 68 17.21 18.08 -4.34
C VAL A 68 16.82 18.74 -5.66
N ILE A 69 15.74 18.24 -6.27
CA ILE A 69 15.26 18.74 -7.56
C ILE A 69 14.10 19.70 -7.28
N VAL A 70 14.32 20.98 -7.55
CA VAL A 70 13.30 22.03 -7.37
C VAL A 70 12.68 22.35 -8.71
N MET A 71 11.40 22.03 -8.94
CA MET A 71 10.80 22.10 -10.28
C MET A 71 9.42 22.75 -10.33
N ASP A 72 9.17 23.53 -11.39
CA ASP A 72 7.82 23.95 -11.81
C ASP A 72 7.20 22.83 -12.66
N CYS A 73 6.26 22.08 -12.07
CA CYS A 73 5.62 20.95 -12.74
C CYS A 73 4.65 21.36 -13.88
N ARG A 74 4.37 22.66 -14.05
CA ARG A 74 3.52 23.15 -15.16
C ARG A 74 4.30 23.25 -16.47
N ARG A 75 5.63 23.26 -16.39
CA ARG A 75 6.52 23.33 -17.56
C ARG A 75 7.07 21.95 -17.87
N SER A 76 6.80 21.46 -19.07
CA SER A 76 7.44 20.26 -19.59
C SER A 76 8.82 20.59 -20.18
N GLN A 77 9.66 19.56 -20.34
CA GLN A 77 10.97 19.67 -21.00
C GLN A 77 11.96 20.64 -20.34
N THR A 78 11.87 20.81 -19.01
CA THR A 78 12.83 21.61 -18.24
C THR A 78 14.12 20.86 -17.93
N SER A 79 15.18 21.59 -17.56
CA SER A 79 16.45 20.99 -17.14
C SER A 79 16.29 20.12 -15.90
N GLU A 80 15.41 20.52 -14.99
CA GLU A 80 15.08 19.86 -13.74
C GLU A 80 14.32 18.55 -13.98
N MET A 81 13.41 18.53 -14.96
CA MET A 81 12.74 17.30 -15.38
C MET A 81 13.74 16.31 -16.01
N THR A 82 14.66 16.80 -16.82
CA THR A 82 15.75 15.98 -17.38
C THR A 82 16.65 15.42 -16.28
N GLN A 83 16.97 16.22 -15.26
CA GLN A 83 17.74 15.79 -14.10
C GLN A 83 17.00 14.72 -13.29
N LEU A 84 15.68 14.86 -13.09
CA LEU A 84 14.85 13.86 -12.42
C LEU A 84 14.85 12.54 -13.19
N LYS A 85 14.63 12.58 -14.51
CA LYS A 85 14.69 11.39 -15.38
C LYS A 85 16.03 10.68 -15.28
N LYS A 86 17.13 11.44 -15.32
CA LYS A 86 18.49 10.88 -15.17
C LYS A 86 18.68 10.22 -13.80
N CYS A 87 18.23 10.86 -12.73
CA CYS A 87 18.32 10.30 -11.37
C CYS A 87 17.54 8.99 -11.25
N LEU A 88 16.29 8.95 -11.74
CA LEU A 88 15.45 7.76 -11.71
C LEU A 88 16.02 6.63 -12.59
N HIS A 89 16.57 6.98 -13.76
CA HIS A 89 17.25 6.00 -14.62
C HIS A 89 18.47 5.39 -13.91
N ASN A 90 19.29 6.18 -13.22
CA ASN A 90 20.42 5.66 -12.47
C ASN A 90 19.99 4.71 -11.34
N PHE A 91 18.92 5.02 -10.62
CA PHE A 91 18.35 4.12 -9.62
C PHE A 91 17.87 2.82 -10.26
N HIS A 92 17.15 2.91 -11.37
CA HIS A 92 16.69 1.75 -12.13
C HIS A 92 17.85 0.85 -12.56
N GLU A 93 18.91 1.40 -13.17
CA GLU A 93 20.10 0.64 -13.56
C GLU A 93 20.80 -0.01 -12.36
N ALA A 94 20.87 0.67 -11.22
CA ALA A 94 21.46 0.12 -10.00
C ALA A 94 20.62 -1.04 -9.43
N LEU A 95 19.30 -0.95 -9.51
CA LEU A 95 18.37 -2.02 -9.11
C LEU A 95 18.50 -3.24 -10.02
N LEU A 96 18.51 -3.03 -11.35
CA LEU A 96 18.66 -4.10 -12.34
C LEU A 96 19.95 -4.90 -12.14
N ARG A 97 21.07 -4.23 -11.79
CA ARG A 97 22.35 -4.92 -11.53
C ARG A 97 22.32 -5.84 -10.31
N LYS A 98 21.43 -5.60 -9.36
CA LYS A 98 21.27 -6.41 -8.14
C LYS A 98 20.14 -7.43 -8.27
N GLN A 99 19.30 -7.29 -9.29
CA GLN A 99 18.14 -8.12 -9.49
C GLN A 99 18.59 -9.54 -9.86
N GLN A 100 18.04 -10.52 -9.16
CA GLN A 100 18.21 -11.93 -9.53
C GLN A 100 17.36 -12.26 -10.75
N ASP A 101 17.84 -13.20 -11.57
CA ASP A 101 17.06 -13.70 -12.70
C ASP A 101 15.72 -14.26 -12.22
N MET A 102 14.66 -13.86 -12.91
CA MET A 102 13.32 -14.37 -12.62
C MET A 102 13.24 -15.87 -12.91
N PRO A 103 12.72 -16.70 -11.98
CA PRO A 103 12.53 -18.12 -12.24
C PRO A 103 11.65 -18.34 -13.48
N LYS A 104 11.98 -19.35 -14.30
CA LYS A 104 11.27 -19.64 -15.56
C LYS A 104 9.76 -19.79 -15.38
N LEU A 105 9.34 -20.52 -14.34
CA LEU A 105 7.93 -20.71 -14.02
C LEU A 105 7.21 -19.38 -13.74
N CYS A 106 7.85 -18.47 -13.02
CA CYS A 106 7.31 -17.14 -12.73
C CYS A 106 7.08 -16.34 -14.03
N ALA A 107 8.07 -16.34 -14.93
CA ALA A 107 7.96 -15.65 -16.21
C ALA A 107 6.85 -16.24 -17.11
N GLU A 108 6.70 -17.57 -17.12
CA GLU A 108 5.61 -18.26 -17.83
C GLU A 108 4.24 -17.91 -17.26
N ILE A 109 4.10 -17.89 -15.93
CA ILE A 109 2.86 -17.46 -15.25
C ILE A 109 2.49 -16.04 -15.67
N ILE A 110 3.42 -15.08 -15.60
CA ILE A 110 3.18 -13.68 -15.98
C ILE A 110 2.71 -13.58 -17.43
N LYS A 111 3.30 -14.37 -18.33
CA LYS A 111 2.91 -14.40 -19.75
C LYS A 111 1.47 -14.91 -19.94
N CYS A 112 1.01 -15.83 -19.11
CA CYS A 112 -0.34 -16.40 -19.19
C CYS A 112 -1.42 -15.54 -18.50
N VAL A 113 -1.06 -14.73 -17.51
CA VAL A 113 -1.98 -13.88 -16.72
C VAL A 113 -2.97 -13.08 -17.58
N PRO A 114 -2.57 -12.38 -18.66
CA PRO A 114 -3.50 -11.60 -19.48
C PRO A 114 -4.61 -12.43 -20.11
N GLU A 115 -4.30 -13.67 -20.50
CA GLU A 115 -5.28 -14.59 -21.08
C GLU A 115 -6.17 -15.18 -20.00
N TRP A 116 -5.60 -15.58 -18.86
CA TRP A 116 -6.36 -16.07 -17.72
C TRP A 116 -7.38 -15.05 -17.19
N CYS A 117 -7.02 -13.77 -17.17
CA CYS A 117 -7.95 -12.70 -16.83
C CYS A 117 -9.17 -12.66 -17.75
N LYS A 118 -9.07 -13.11 -19.01
CA LYS A 118 -10.16 -13.10 -19.98
C LYS A 118 -10.99 -14.39 -19.94
N SER A 119 -10.33 -15.54 -19.88
CA SER A 119 -10.99 -16.84 -20.10
C SER A 119 -11.35 -17.58 -18.81
N ARG A 120 -10.81 -17.18 -17.66
CA ARG A 120 -10.91 -17.96 -16.41
C ARG A 120 -11.33 -17.14 -15.19
N CYS A 121 -11.33 -15.83 -15.29
CA CYS A 121 -11.79 -14.94 -14.25
C CYS A 121 -13.24 -14.53 -14.49
N SER A 122 -13.93 -14.17 -13.41
CA SER A 122 -15.22 -13.50 -13.52
C SER A 122 -15.05 -12.13 -14.17
N PRO A 123 -16.02 -11.64 -14.97
CA PRO A 123 -16.04 -10.25 -15.43
C PRO A 123 -15.93 -9.23 -14.28
N LYS A 124 -16.32 -9.65 -13.07
CA LYS A 124 -16.28 -8.86 -11.83
C LYS A 124 -14.89 -8.86 -11.15
N GLY A 125 -13.84 -9.43 -11.74
CA GLY A 125 -12.50 -9.22 -11.18
C GLY A 125 -11.45 -10.22 -11.65
N PRO A 126 -10.17 -9.79 -11.74
CA PRO A 126 -9.06 -10.60 -12.21
C PRO A 126 -8.54 -11.52 -11.10
N VAL A 127 -9.42 -12.36 -10.57
CA VAL A 127 -9.19 -13.16 -9.36
C VAL A 127 -9.48 -14.64 -9.64
N MET A 128 -8.69 -15.50 -9.01
CA MET A 128 -8.87 -16.96 -9.00
C MET A 128 -8.80 -17.50 -7.58
N ASP A 129 -9.49 -18.60 -7.31
CA ASP A 129 -9.12 -19.47 -6.19
C ASP A 129 -7.84 -20.26 -6.51
N TRP A 130 -7.19 -20.76 -5.46
CA TRP A 130 -5.93 -21.50 -5.57
C TRP A 130 -6.03 -22.73 -6.48
N ASP A 131 -7.14 -23.48 -6.44
CA ASP A 131 -7.30 -24.70 -7.22
C ASP A 131 -7.43 -24.41 -8.72
N THR A 132 -8.15 -23.34 -9.07
CA THR A 132 -8.26 -22.84 -10.44
C THR A 132 -6.92 -22.33 -10.96
N TYR A 133 -6.20 -21.55 -10.15
CA TYR A 133 -4.85 -21.09 -10.49
C TYR A 133 -3.87 -22.26 -10.69
N ARG A 134 -3.83 -23.22 -9.76
CA ARG A 134 -2.98 -24.41 -9.85
C ARG A 134 -3.28 -25.23 -11.11
N ARG A 135 -4.55 -25.47 -11.42
CA ARG A 135 -4.94 -26.18 -12.65
C ARG A 135 -4.45 -25.45 -13.89
N ALA A 136 -4.60 -24.12 -13.93
CA ALA A 136 -4.14 -23.31 -15.05
C ALA A 136 -2.61 -23.38 -15.25
N VAL A 137 -1.83 -23.44 -14.17
CA VAL A 137 -0.38 -23.67 -14.27
C VAL A 137 -0.07 -25.08 -14.78
N LYS A 138 -0.78 -26.10 -14.28
CA LYS A 138 -0.57 -27.50 -14.69
C LYS A 138 -0.88 -27.78 -16.16
N GLU A 139 -1.64 -26.92 -16.83
CA GLU A 139 -1.90 -27.07 -18.28
C GLU A 139 -0.64 -26.86 -19.13
N PHE A 140 0.24 -25.94 -18.76
CA PHE A 140 1.50 -25.71 -19.47
C PHE A 140 2.71 -26.34 -18.76
N ASN A 141 2.61 -26.65 -17.47
CA ASN A 141 3.63 -27.36 -16.71
C ASN A 141 3.01 -28.51 -15.87
N PRO A 142 2.69 -29.66 -16.48
CA PRO A 142 2.00 -30.76 -15.79
C PRO A 142 2.78 -31.37 -14.62
N ALA A 143 4.11 -31.28 -14.66
CA ALA A 143 5.02 -31.84 -13.67
C ALA A 143 5.32 -30.88 -12.51
N VAL A 144 4.72 -29.68 -12.48
CA VAL A 144 4.97 -28.71 -11.41
C VAL A 144 4.53 -29.29 -10.06
N GLU A 145 5.47 -29.35 -9.12
CA GLU A 145 5.17 -29.73 -7.75
C GLU A 145 4.48 -28.59 -6.98
N GLU A 146 3.58 -28.94 -6.07
CA GLU A 146 2.79 -27.97 -5.30
C GLU A 146 3.67 -26.99 -4.53
N ASN A 147 4.71 -27.49 -3.86
CA ASN A 147 5.64 -26.67 -3.08
C ASN A 147 6.42 -25.68 -3.97
N PHE A 148 6.76 -26.10 -5.20
CA PHE A 148 7.50 -25.26 -6.13
C PHE A 148 6.59 -24.18 -6.74
N LEU A 149 5.36 -24.55 -7.11
CA LEU A 149 4.34 -23.59 -7.55
C LEU A 149 4.11 -22.54 -6.46
N GLN A 150 3.90 -22.98 -5.22
CA GLN A 150 3.65 -22.06 -4.13
C GLN A 150 4.80 -21.07 -3.91
N LYS A 151 6.05 -21.53 -3.87
CA LYS A 151 7.22 -20.64 -3.74
C LYS A 151 7.32 -19.67 -4.90
N SER A 152 6.97 -20.11 -6.11
CA SER A 152 6.95 -19.26 -7.30
C SER A 152 5.85 -18.19 -7.22
N THR A 153 4.66 -18.55 -6.74
CA THR A 153 3.57 -17.59 -6.48
C THR A 153 3.93 -16.62 -5.36
N GLU A 154 4.58 -17.08 -4.29
CA GLU A 154 5.09 -16.22 -3.20
C GLU A 154 6.14 -15.23 -3.73
N HIS A 155 7.05 -15.68 -4.58
CA HIS A 155 8.01 -14.80 -5.25
C HIS A 155 7.29 -13.73 -6.12
N LEU A 156 6.29 -14.12 -6.91
CA LEU A 156 5.50 -13.17 -7.70
C LEU A 156 4.68 -12.21 -6.81
N HIS A 157 4.22 -12.68 -5.64
CA HIS A 157 3.54 -11.87 -4.64
C HIS A 157 4.46 -10.80 -4.05
N ASP A 158 5.70 -11.16 -3.72
CA ASP A 158 6.69 -10.24 -3.17
C ASP A 158 7.12 -9.18 -4.19
N GLN A 159 7.04 -9.49 -5.49
CA GLN A 159 7.26 -8.54 -6.59
C GLN A 159 6.01 -7.74 -6.99
N ALA A 160 4.86 -8.01 -6.36
CA ALA A 160 3.56 -7.43 -6.70
C ALA A 160 3.16 -7.60 -8.18
N GLU A 161 3.59 -8.70 -8.82
CA GLU A 161 3.15 -9.10 -10.16
C GLU A 161 1.76 -9.76 -10.10
N ILE A 162 1.54 -10.56 -9.04
CA ILE A 162 0.23 -11.06 -8.61
C ILE A 162 0.14 -10.86 -7.10
N ILE A 163 -1.03 -11.03 -6.48
CA ILE A 163 -1.17 -10.97 -5.02
C ILE A 163 -1.87 -12.22 -4.51
N MET A 164 -1.23 -12.96 -3.60
CA MET A 164 -1.82 -14.11 -2.94
C MET A 164 -2.36 -13.71 -1.56
N VAL A 165 -3.66 -13.90 -1.34
CA VAL A 165 -4.33 -13.61 -0.06
C VAL A 165 -4.83 -14.91 0.55
N ARG A 166 -4.31 -15.29 1.72
CA ARG A 166 -4.70 -16.53 2.41
C ARG A 166 -6.04 -16.33 3.16
N LYS A 167 -7.06 -17.14 2.86
CA LYS A 167 -8.36 -17.11 3.58
C LYS A 167 -8.40 -17.92 4.87
N SER A 168 -7.42 -18.76 5.14
CA SER A 168 -7.30 -19.52 6.39
C SER A 168 -5.82 -19.84 6.66
N ALA A 169 -5.54 -20.62 7.71
CA ALA A 169 -4.21 -21.18 7.90
C ALA A 169 -3.85 -22.19 6.79
N SER A 170 -4.86 -22.78 6.14
CA SER A 170 -4.67 -23.62 4.97
C SER A 170 -4.28 -22.79 3.76
N ARG A 171 -3.25 -23.27 3.03
CA ARG A 171 -2.77 -22.65 1.80
C ARG A 171 -3.74 -22.87 0.63
N SER A 172 -4.52 -23.94 0.68
CA SER A 172 -5.48 -24.31 -0.37
C SER A 172 -6.67 -23.34 -0.48
N ASP A 173 -6.95 -22.56 0.57
CA ASP A 173 -8.05 -21.59 0.56
C ASP A 173 -7.60 -20.20 0.06
N SER A 174 -6.45 -20.10 -0.61
CA SER A 174 -5.90 -18.80 -1.03
C SER A 174 -6.66 -18.21 -2.22
N ILE A 175 -6.77 -16.89 -2.22
CA ILE A 175 -7.21 -16.08 -3.35
C ILE A 175 -5.96 -15.61 -4.09
N VAL A 176 -5.93 -15.78 -5.40
CA VAL A 176 -4.87 -15.28 -6.28
C VAL A 176 -5.43 -14.14 -7.12
N ILE A 177 -4.93 -12.93 -6.89
CA ILE A 177 -5.29 -11.73 -7.64
C ILE A 177 -4.24 -11.55 -8.74
N LEU A 178 -4.67 -11.75 -9.98
CA LEU A 178 -3.77 -11.78 -11.14
C LEU A 178 -3.37 -10.38 -11.63
N LYS A 179 -4.13 -9.34 -11.26
CA LYS A 179 -3.86 -7.96 -11.64
C LYS A 179 -3.90 -7.05 -10.41
N PRO A 180 -2.77 -6.81 -9.74
CA PRO A 180 -2.73 -6.08 -8.47
C PRO A 180 -3.27 -4.64 -8.55
N SER A 181 -3.19 -3.99 -9.72
CA SER A 181 -3.75 -2.65 -9.92
C SER A 181 -5.27 -2.59 -9.68
N TRP A 182 -5.98 -3.70 -9.86
CA TRP A 182 -7.43 -3.80 -9.60
C TRP A 182 -7.75 -3.57 -8.11
N LEU A 183 -6.91 -4.06 -7.19
CA LEU A 183 -7.08 -3.79 -5.75
C LEU A 183 -7.04 -2.28 -5.48
N GLY A 184 -6.03 -1.59 -6.00
CA GLY A 184 -5.87 -0.15 -5.78
C GLY A 184 -7.01 0.67 -6.39
N LYS A 185 -7.39 0.34 -7.62
CA LYS A 185 -8.36 1.12 -8.40
C LYS A 185 -9.81 0.81 -8.03
N ASP A 186 -10.18 -0.46 -7.99
CA ASP A 186 -11.57 -0.90 -7.99
C ASP A 186 -12.04 -1.41 -6.62
N VAL A 187 -11.11 -1.67 -5.69
CA VAL A 187 -11.42 -2.07 -4.30
C VAL A 187 -11.08 -0.93 -3.32
N PHE A 188 -9.79 -0.65 -3.09
CA PHE A 188 -9.34 0.33 -2.11
C PHE A 188 -9.72 1.76 -2.46
N GLY A 189 -9.70 2.11 -3.76
CA GLY A 189 -10.08 3.43 -4.25
C GLY A 189 -11.48 3.83 -3.76
N PRO A 190 -12.55 3.11 -4.13
CA PRO A 190 -13.91 3.36 -3.64
C PRO A 190 -14.04 3.27 -2.11
N THR A 191 -13.36 2.32 -1.47
CA THR A 191 -13.41 2.15 0.00
C THR A 191 -12.86 3.35 0.75
N LEU A 192 -11.74 3.91 0.30
CA LEU A 192 -11.00 4.98 0.99
C LEU A 192 -11.19 6.35 0.32
N ALA A 193 -12.14 6.45 -0.60
CA ALA A 193 -12.38 7.68 -1.36
C ALA A 193 -12.81 8.83 -0.43
N PRO A 194 -12.38 10.06 -0.69
CA PRO A 194 -12.81 11.21 0.08
C PRO A 194 -14.29 11.54 -0.18
N GLU A 195 -14.87 12.39 0.66
CA GLU A 195 -16.32 12.60 0.71
C GLU A 195 -16.95 13.10 -0.60
N ASN A 196 -16.14 13.78 -1.42
CA ASN A 196 -16.53 14.34 -2.71
C ASN A 196 -16.52 13.32 -3.87
N PHE A 197 -16.13 12.07 -3.63
CA PHE A 197 -16.23 11.01 -4.65
C PHE A 197 -17.59 10.32 -4.61
N VAL A 198 -18.22 10.21 -5.78
CA VAL A 198 -19.58 9.65 -5.93
C VAL A 198 -19.63 8.19 -5.49
N GLU A 199 -18.59 7.42 -5.83
CA GLU A 199 -18.51 5.97 -5.65
C GLU A 199 -17.90 5.57 -4.30
N ARG A 200 -17.96 6.45 -3.30
CA ARG A 200 -17.45 6.17 -1.95
C ARG A 200 -18.42 5.32 -1.14
N LEU A 201 -17.87 4.60 -0.16
CA LEU A 201 -18.67 4.03 0.93
C LEU A 201 -19.23 5.13 1.82
N ARG A 202 -20.53 5.07 2.08
CA ARG A 202 -21.24 5.92 3.05
C ARG A 202 -21.32 5.20 4.39
N ARG A 203 -21.25 6.00 5.46
CA ARG A 203 -21.35 5.51 6.84
C ARG A 203 -22.69 5.94 7.43
N THR A 204 -23.21 5.14 8.37
CA THR A 204 -24.32 5.53 9.23
C THR A 204 -23.88 6.60 10.22
N ALA A 205 -24.82 7.13 11.02
CA ALA A 205 -24.51 8.06 12.10
C ALA A 205 -23.53 7.45 13.14
N ASP A 206 -23.53 6.13 13.27
CA ASP A 206 -22.68 5.35 14.19
C ASP A 206 -21.33 4.95 13.59
N ASP A 207 -20.92 5.57 12.48
CA ASP A 207 -19.68 5.25 11.75
C ASP A 207 -19.57 3.81 11.22
N LEU A 208 -20.71 3.14 11.04
CA LEU A 208 -20.80 1.80 10.47
C LEU A 208 -21.08 1.84 8.97
N VAL A 209 -20.60 0.84 8.23
CA VAL A 209 -20.96 0.61 6.83
C VAL A 209 -21.83 -0.63 6.76
N THR A 210 -23.03 -0.52 6.17
CA THR A 210 -23.94 -1.67 6.02
C THR A 210 -23.51 -2.55 4.85
N ARG A 211 -23.89 -3.84 4.88
CA ARG A 211 -23.69 -4.73 3.75
C ARG A 211 -24.34 -4.20 2.47
N ASP A 212 -25.55 -3.66 2.56
CA ASP A 212 -26.27 -3.10 1.40
C ASP A 212 -25.49 -1.94 0.76
N GLU A 213 -24.81 -1.12 1.56
CA GLU A 213 -23.95 -0.05 1.05
C GLU A 213 -22.72 -0.60 0.31
N ILE A 214 -22.14 -1.70 0.77
CA ILE A 214 -21.05 -2.38 0.07
C ILE A 214 -21.56 -2.93 -1.28
N TYR A 215 -22.74 -3.55 -1.30
CA TYR A 215 -23.36 -4.01 -2.55
C TYR A 215 -23.60 -2.84 -3.51
N ARG A 216 -24.19 -1.74 -3.04
CA ARG A 216 -24.40 -0.51 -3.83
C ARG A 216 -23.13 0.01 -4.50
N VAL A 217 -21.98 -0.04 -3.82
CA VAL A 217 -20.72 0.49 -4.34
C VAL A 217 -20.01 -0.48 -5.27
N PHE A 218 -20.06 -1.78 -4.98
CA PHE A 218 -19.21 -2.76 -5.62
C PHE A 218 -19.92 -3.69 -6.60
N GLU A 219 -21.22 -3.89 -6.54
CA GLU A 219 -21.92 -4.95 -7.29
C GLU A 219 -21.69 -4.90 -8.81
N ASP A 220 -21.55 -3.70 -9.38
CA ASP A 220 -21.26 -3.48 -10.81
C ASP A 220 -19.79 -3.68 -11.20
N LYS A 221 -18.87 -3.63 -10.23
CA LYS A 221 -17.42 -3.64 -10.45
C LYS A 221 -16.74 -4.92 -9.97
N SER A 222 -17.28 -5.49 -8.90
CA SER A 222 -16.74 -6.63 -8.17
C SER A 222 -17.83 -7.48 -7.52
N ASP A 223 -17.48 -8.70 -7.17
CA ASP A 223 -18.24 -9.48 -6.20
C ASP A 223 -18.13 -8.80 -4.81
N PRO A 224 -19.23 -8.32 -4.20
CA PRO A 224 -19.20 -7.66 -2.89
C PRO A 224 -18.70 -8.56 -1.76
N GLU A 225 -18.97 -9.87 -1.77
CA GLU A 225 -18.54 -10.79 -0.70
C GLU A 225 -17.04 -11.06 -0.79
N LEU A 226 -16.50 -11.12 -2.02
CA LEU A 226 -15.06 -11.13 -2.24
C LEU A 226 -14.42 -9.84 -1.71
N VAL A 227 -15.01 -8.68 -2.00
CA VAL A 227 -14.51 -7.39 -1.50
C VAL A 227 -14.49 -7.37 0.04
N ILE A 228 -15.57 -7.77 0.70
CA ILE A 228 -15.63 -7.88 2.16
C ILE A 228 -14.49 -8.76 2.69
N THR A 229 -14.32 -9.94 2.08
CA THR A 229 -13.26 -10.88 2.46
C THR A 229 -11.89 -10.23 2.34
N LEU A 230 -11.61 -9.56 1.20
CA LEU A 230 -10.32 -8.90 0.96
C LEU A 230 -10.09 -7.76 1.95
N LEU A 231 -11.07 -6.88 2.15
CA LEU A 231 -10.95 -5.74 3.08
C LEU A 231 -10.67 -6.22 4.52
N GLN A 232 -11.31 -7.29 4.97
CA GLN A 232 -11.02 -7.91 6.26
C GLN A 232 -9.62 -8.52 6.30
N ARG A 233 -9.17 -9.17 5.22
CA ARG A 233 -7.82 -9.74 5.14
C ARG A 233 -6.72 -8.70 5.11
N PHE A 234 -6.97 -7.54 4.51
CA PHE A 234 -6.08 -6.38 4.58
C PHE A 234 -6.26 -5.55 5.86
N GLN A 235 -7.09 -6.02 6.81
CA GLN A 235 -7.37 -5.34 8.09
C GLN A 235 -7.86 -3.90 7.92
N LEU A 236 -8.58 -3.65 6.82
CA LEU A 236 -9.19 -2.35 6.53
C LEU A 236 -10.60 -2.25 7.15
N CYS A 237 -11.25 -3.38 7.40
CA CYS A 237 -12.52 -3.43 8.11
C CYS A 237 -12.68 -4.69 8.97
N HIS A 238 -13.63 -4.62 9.90
CA HIS A 238 -14.06 -5.74 10.72
C HIS A 238 -15.59 -5.83 10.76
N SER A 239 -16.12 -7.05 10.83
CA SER A 239 -17.55 -7.27 11.04
C SER A 239 -17.93 -6.86 12.46
N TYR A 240 -18.94 -6.00 12.59
CA TYR A 240 -19.50 -5.60 13.89
C TYR A 240 -20.51 -6.64 14.39
N ASN A 241 -21.46 -7.03 13.53
CA ASN A 241 -22.57 -7.93 13.86
C ASN A 241 -22.94 -8.89 12.71
N GLY A 242 -22.05 -9.06 11.73
CA GLY A 242 -22.29 -9.89 10.53
C GLY A 242 -23.04 -9.16 9.41
N LYS A 243 -23.71 -8.04 9.70
CA LYS A 243 -24.41 -7.22 8.70
C LYS A 243 -23.77 -5.85 8.49
N GLU A 244 -23.09 -5.35 9.50
CA GLU A 244 -22.43 -4.05 9.51
C GLU A 244 -20.93 -4.21 9.75
N PHE A 245 -20.18 -3.25 9.23
CA PHE A 245 -18.72 -3.27 9.20
C PHE A 245 -18.16 -1.97 9.74
N VAL A 246 -17.12 -2.08 10.56
CA VAL A 246 -16.34 -0.95 11.09
C VAL A 246 -15.10 -0.77 10.21
N PHE A 247 -14.83 0.47 9.80
CA PHE A 247 -13.61 0.86 9.07
C PHE A 247 -12.76 1.76 9.97
N PRO A 248 -11.76 1.22 10.70
CA PRO A 248 -11.05 1.97 11.75
C PRO A 248 -10.39 3.26 11.25
N SER A 249 -9.91 3.28 10.01
CA SER A 249 -9.28 4.45 9.40
C SER A 249 -10.26 5.57 9.05
N LEU A 250 -11.57 5.27 9.01
CA LEU A 250 -12.61 6.21 8.65
C LEU A 250 -13.37 6.75 9.86
N LEU A 251 -13.16 6.21 11.06
CA LEU A 251 -13.85 6.65 12.28
C LEU A 251 -13.68 8.16 12.51
N THR A 252 -14.82 8.81 12.73
CA THR A 252 -14.92 10.23 13.04
C THR A 252 -15.30 10.50 14.49
N GLN A 253 -15.97 9.54 15.13
CA GLN A 253 -16.31 9.64 16.55
C GLN A 253 -15.09 9.53 17.46
N GLU A 254 -15.04 10.35 18.51
CA GLU A 254 -14.15 10.16 19.63
C GLU A 254 -14.75 9.15 20.60
N MET A 255 -13.94 8.23 21.11
CA MET A 255 -14.39 7.28 22.12
C MET A 255 -14.83 8.01 23.40
N PRO A 256 -16.03 7.72 23.95
CA PRO A 256 -16.50 8.32 25.19
C PRO A 256 -15.50 8.14 26.34
N LYS A 257 -15.41 9.12 27.23
CA LYS A 257 -14.44 9.11 28.35
C LYS A 257 -14.67 7.93 29.30
N GLU A 258 -15.92 7.53 29.42
CA GLU A 258 -16.42 6.46 30.28
C GLU A 258 -15.91 5.10 29.80
N ALA A 259 -15.71 4.93 28.48
CA ALA A 259 -15.13 3.71 27.91
C ALA A 259 -13.63 3.56 28.22
N TRP A 260 -12.97 4.61 28.70
CA TRP A 260 -11.56 4.61 29.12
C TRP A 260 -11.36 4.43 30.62
N LEU A 261 -12.44 4.26 31.39
CA LEU A 261 -12.33 4.07 32.84
C LEU A 261 -11.72 2.68 33.12
N PRO A 262 -10.63 2.60 33.92
CA PRO A 262 -10.04 1.32 34.28
C PRO A 262 -11.08 0.44 34.98
N THR A 263 -11.22 -0.80 34.52
CA THR A 263 -12.07 -1.81 35.16
C THR A 263 -11.36 -2.55 36.31
N GLY A 264 -10.12 -2.17 36.63
CA GLY A 264 -9.28 -2.76 37.68
C GLY A 264 -8.08 -1.86 38.04
N GLU A 265 -7.04 -2.43 38.66
CA GLU A 265 -5.81 -1.69 38.99
C GLU A 265 -5.17 -1.09 37.73
N PRO A 266 -4.85 0.22 37.71
CA PRO A 266 -4.38 0.89 36.51
C PRO A 266 -2.94 0.49 36.18
N MET A 267 -2.77 -0.52 35.34
CA MET A 267 -1.48 -0.79 34.70
C MET A 267 -1.27 0.21 33.55
N THR A 268 -0.38 1.18 33.77
CA THR A 268 0.04 2.11 32.71
C THR A 268 1.24 1.52 31.97
N LEU A 269 0.99 0.96 30.78
CA LEU A 269 2.03 0.49 29.87
C LEU A 269 2.35 1.61 28.87
N TYR A 270 3.60 2.11 28.90
CA TYR A 270 4.08 3.08 27.92
C TYR A 270 4.78 2.38 26.77
N PHE A 271 4.19 2.44 25.58
CA PHE A 271 4.84 2.02 24.35
C PHE A 271 5.52 3.22 23.70
N GLY A 272 6.82 3.38 23.94
CA GLY A 272 7.64 4.36 23.23
C GLY A 272 7.74 3.99 21.75
N LYS A 273 6.99 4.67 20.87
CA LYS A 273 7.11 4.51 19.42
C LYS A 273 7.79 5.74 18.82
N ALA A 274 8.91 5.52 18.12
CA ALA A 274 9.62 6.58 17.40
C ALA A 274 8.82 7.15 16.22
N TRP A 275 7.83 6.41 15.70
CA TRP A 275 6.91 6.88 14.66
C TRP A 275 5.53 6.23 14.78
N LEU A 276 4.48 7.03 14.55
CA LEU A 276 3.09 6.59 14.55
C LEU A 276 2.52 6.80 13.14
N SER A 277 2.15 5.72 12.45
CA SER A 277 1.40 5.84 11.21
C SER A 277 0.08 6.54 11.50
N ARG A 278 -0.11 7.75 10.97
CA ARG A 278 -1.34 8.55 11.18
C ARG A 278 -2.61 7.84 10.67
N HIS A 279 -2.47 6.84 9.80
CA HIS A 279 -3.58 6.07 9.24
C HIS A 279 -3.95 4.82 10.07
N HIS A 280 -3.24 4.54 11.17
CA HIS A 280 -3.51 3.40 12.05
C HIS A 280 -3.95 3.77 13.46
N VAL A 281 -3.97 5.06 13.82
CA VAL A 281 -4.28 5.44 15.20
C VAL A 281 -5.00 6.79 15.25
N ARG A 282 -6.32 6.75 15.09
CA ARG A 282 -7.22 7.60 15.89
C ARG A 282 -7.69 6.91 17.17
N ILE A 283 -7.08 5.79 17.56
CA ILE A 283 -7.27 5.21 18.89
C ILE A 283 -6.17 5.75 19.80
N ARG A 284 -6.37 6.95 20.34
CA ARG A 284 -5.51 7.45 21.42
C ARG A 284 -5.75 6.56 22.64
N ARG A 285 -4.71 5.79 22.98
CA ARG A 285 -4.63 4.73 24.01
C ARG A 285 -5.26 3.40 23.56
N VAL A 286 -4.44 2.38 23.39
CA VAL A 286 -4.92 0.99 23.47
C VAL A 286 -4.39 0.51 24.81
N GLN A 287 -5.29 0.35 25.78
CA GLN A 287 -5.01 -0.37 27.01
C GLN A 287 -5.40 -1.82 26.69
N CYS A 288 -4.41 -2.68 26.46
CA CYS A 288 -4.67 -4.11 26.34
C CYS A 288 -5.02 -4.65 27.72
N CYS A 289 -6.20 -5.27 27.84
CA CYS A 289 -6.50 -6.23 28.90
C CYS A 289 -5.77 -7.54 28.63
#